data_AF-A0A518GI68-F1
#
_entry.id   AF-A0A518GI68-F1
#
_cell.length_a   1.000
_cell.length_b   1.000
_cell.length_c   1.000
_cell.angle_alpha   90.00
_cell.angle_beta   90.00
_cell.angle_gamma   90.00
#
_symmetry.space_group_name_H-M   'P 1'
#
loop_
_entity.id
_entity.type
_entity.pdbx_description
1 polymer ?
#
loop_
_entity_poly.entity_id
_entity_poly.type
_entity_poly.pdbx_seq_one_letter_code
_entity_poly.pdbx_strand_id
1 'polypeptide(L)'
;MTDLPDLSQTTGEPLTESQICGILAQIDLDILNLLRDGKLAALKYSAPGAGPQTDRAANLQALLNARESYQKLLHNLPLWRTSAADLSHT
;
A
#
# COMPACT_ATOMS: atom_id res chain seq x y z
N MET A 1 10.88 26.04 27.24
CA MET A 1 9.99 24.98 26.72
C MET A 1 10.03 25.09 25.21
N THR A 2 10.63 24.13 24.54
CA THR A 2 10.80 24.15 23.08
C THR A 2 9.47 23.79 22.44
N ASP A 3 8.94 24.67 21.59
CA ASP A 3 7.77 24.39 20.75
C ASP A 3 8.07 23.19 19.87
N LEU A 4 7.36 22.08 20.10
CA LEU A 4 7.44 20.90 19.26
C LEU A 4 6.52 21.14 18.06
N PRO A 5 6.99 20.95 16.81
CA PRO A 5 6.16 21.18 15.63
C PRO A 5 4.94 20.26 15.66
N ASP A 6 3.76 20.85 15.42
CA ASP A 6 2.51 20.12 15.33
C ASP A 6 2.52 19.17 14.13
N LEU A 7 2.29 17.88 14.40
CA LEU A 7 2.21 16.80 13.41
C LEU A 7 0.75 16.43 13.09
N SER A 8 -0.22 17.26 13.49
CA SER A 8 -1.65 17.03 13.23
C SER A 8 -2.02 17.05 11.75
N GLN A 9 -1.17 17.67 10.92
CA GLN A 9 -1.35 17.75 9.47
C GLN A 9 -0.42 16.76 8.77
N THR A 10 -1.01 15.92 7.93
CA THR A 10 -0.25 15.12 6.96
C THR A 10 -0.11 15.95 5.69
N THR A 11 1.14 16.18 5.28
CA THR A 11 1.43 16.85 4.01
C THR A 11 1.45 15.79 2.90
N GLY A 12 0.86 16.11 1.74
CA GLY A 12 0.84 15.23 0.59
C GLY A 12 -0.45 15.35 -0.23
N GLU A 13 -0.36 15.00 -1.50
CA GLU A 13 -1.54 14.91 -2.36
C GLU A 13 -2.28 13.59 -2.13
N PRO A 14 -3.62 13.59 -2.12
CA PRO A 14 -4.40 12.36 -2.09
C PRO A 14 -4.03 11.45 -3.26
N LEU A 15 -3.95 10.15 -3.01
CA LEU A 15 -3.72 9.17 -4.08
C LEU A 15 -4.83 9.23 -5.12
N THR A 16 -4.45 9.18 -6.39
CA THR A 16 -5.38 8.99 -7.49
C THR A 16 -5.88 7.54 -7.54
N GLU A 17 -7.02 7.33 -8.19
CA GLU A 17 -7.57 5.99 -8.43
C GLU A 17 -6.54 5.07 -9.11
N SER A 18 -5.86 5.57 -10.14
CA SER A 18 -4.84 4.81 -10.88
C SER A 18 -3.68 4.35 -9.97
N GLN A 19 -3.25 5.20 -9.04
CA GLN A 19 -2.20 4.87 -8.08
C GLN A 19 -2.68 3.83 -7.08
N ILE A 20 -3.91 3.94 -6.58
CA ILE A 20 -4.49 2.95 -5.66
C ILE A 20 -4.61 1.58 -6.35
N CYS A 21 -5.08 1.54 -7.60
CA CYS A 21 -5.13 0.32 -8.40
C CYS A 21 -3.73 -0.29 -8.63
N GLY A 22 -2.73 0.54 -8.91
CA GLY A 22 -1.34 0.08 -9.03
C GLY A 22 -0.79 -0.52 -7.74
N ILE A 23 -1.07 0.11 -6.60
CA ILE A 23 -0.69 -0.41 -5.27
C ILE A 23 -1.36 -1.75 -5.00
N LEU A 24 -2.66 -1.89 -5.28
CA LEU A 24 -3.38 -3.15 -5.11
C LEU A 24 -2.77 -4.28 -5.96
N ALA A 25 -2.46 -4.00 -7.23
CA ALA A 25 -1.82 -4.96 -8.11
C ALA A 25 -0.44 -5.41 -7.59
N GLN A 26 0.35 -4.48 -7.04
CA GLN A 26 1.65 -4.81 -6.43
C GLN A 26 1.49 -5.69 -5.19
N ILE A 27 0.54 -5.38 -4.31
CA ILE A 27 0.25 -6.19 -3.12
C ILE A 27 -0.18 -7.60 -3.51
N ASP A 28 -1.06 -7.73 -4.51
CA ASP A 28 -1.52 -9.03 -5.00
C ASP A 28 -0.35 -9.86 -5.55
N LEU A 29 0.57 -9.21 -6.29
CA LEU A 29 1.79 -9.86 -6.79
C LEU A 29 2.71 -10.32 -5.64
N ASP A 30 2.89 -9.51 -4.61
CA ASP A 30 3.73 -9.84 -3.46
C ASP A 30 3.16 -11.00 -2.64
N ILE A 31 1.83 -11.05 -2.45
CA ILE A 31 1.14 -12.18 -1.84
C ILE A 31 1.35 -13.44 -2.68
N LEU A 32 1.16 -13.37 -4.01
CA LEU A 32 1.39 -14.50 -4.89
C LEU A 32 2.83 -15.01 -4.83
N ASN A 33 3.82 -14.12 -4.77
CA ASN A 33 5.22 -14.50 -4.64
C ASN A 33 5.52 -15.17 -3.29
N LEU A 34 4.92 -14.69 -2.19
CA LEU A 34 5.06 -15.33 -0.87
C LEU A 34 4.48 -16.75 -0.87
N LEU A 35 3.34 -16.95 -1.52
CA LEU A 35 2.68 -18.25 -1.61
C LEU A 35 3.41 -19.22 -2.54
N ARG A 36 3.77 -18.77 -3.76
CA ARG A 36 4.39 -19.59 -4.81
C ARG A 36 5.74 -20.13 -4.36
N ASP A 37 6.55 -19.30 -3.72
CA ASP A 37 7.91 -19.69 -3.35
C ASP A 37 7.94 -20.62 -2.12
N GLY A 38 6.78 -21.04 -1.59
CA GLY A 38 6.69 -21.86 -0.38
C GLY A 38 7.27 -21.18 0.87
N LYS A 39 7.56 -19.87 0.80
CA LYS A 39 8.26 -19.08 1.83
C LYS A 39 7.50 -18.99 3.15
N LEU A 40 6.20 -19.31 3.15
CA LEU A 40 5.39 -19.40 4.35
C LEU A 40 5.66 -20.67 5.18
N ALA A 41 6.09 -21.76 4.56
CA ALA A 41 6.36 -23.03 5.25
C ALA A 41 7.58 -22.94 6.19
N ALA A 42 8.46 -21.97 5.94
CA ALA A 42 9.57 -21.68 6.82
C ALA A 42 9.46 -20.26 7.35
N LEU A 43 8.77 -20.23 8.48
CA LEU A 43 8.37 -19.07 9.27
C LEU A 43 9.54 -18.15 9.66
N LYS A 44 10.78 -18.63 9.55
CA LYS A 44 11.99 -18.00 10.05
C LYS A 44 13.16 -18.27 9.10
N TYR A 45 13.57 -17.25 8.35
CA TYR A 45 14.84 -17.27 7.63
C TYR A 45 15.67 -16.04 7.98
N SER A 46 16.94 -16.26 8.30
CA SER A 46 17.96 -15.23 8.36
C SER A 46 18.42 -14.92 6.93
N ALA A 47 18.01 -13.78 6.38
CA ALA A 47 18.65 -13.24 5.19
C ALA A 47 19.92 -12.47 5.61
N PRO A 48 21.09 -12.68 4.97
CA PRO A 48 22.31 -11.94 5.32
C PRO A 48 22.07 -10.43 5.16
N GLY A 49 22.28 -9.65 6.23
CA GLY A 49 22.07 -8.20 6.23
C GLY A 49 20.64 -7.73 6.54
N ALA A 50 19.67 -8.64 6.67
CA ALA A 50 18.40 -8.30 7.29
C ALA A 50 18.58 -8.30 8.81
N GLY A 51 18.11 -7.24 9.48
CA GLY A 51 18.02 -7.17 10.94
C GLY A 51 17.10 -8.25 11.53
N PRO A 52 16.55 -8.06 12.74
CA PRO A 52 15.89 -9.12 13.49
C PRO A 52 14.87 -9.89 12.63
N GLN A 53 15.09 -11.20 12.58
CA GLN A 53 14.26 -12.26 12.00
C GLN A 53 12.91 -11.80 11.42
N THR A 54 12.80 -11.76 10.09
CA THR A 54 11.56 -11.36 9.41
C THR A 54 10.54 -12.50 9.49
N ASP A 55 9.48 -12.30 10.27
CA ASP A 55 8.33 -13.21 10.35
C ASP A 55 7.48 -13.11 9.08
N ARG A 56 7.49 -14.18 8.28
CA ARG A 56 6.77 -14.25 7.00
C ARG A 56 5.26 -14.24 7.18
N ALA A 57 4.74 -14.78 8.29
CA ALA A 57 3.32 -14.73 8.60
C ALA A 57 2.87 -13.32 8.98
N ALA A 58 3.68 -12.61 9.77
CA ALA A 58 3.45 -11.20 10.06
C ALA A 58 3.47 -10.34 8.78
N ASN A 59 4.39 -10.62 7.85
CA ASN A 59 4.44 -9.93 6.56
C ASN A 59 3.19 -10.20 5.69
N LEU A 60 2.73 -11.46 5.62
CA LEU A 60 1.49 -11.79 4.91
C LEU A 60 0.29 -11.04 5.53
N GLN A 61 0.18 -11.04 6.86
CA GLN A 61 -0.90 -10.31 7.54
C GLN A 61 -0.85 -8.81 7.25
N ALA A 62 0.35 -8.20 7.22
CA ALA A 62 0.52 -6.81 6.86
C ALA A 62 0.05 -6.52 5.42
N LEU A 63 0.40 -7.38 4.47
CA LEU A 63 -0.06 -7.26 3.08
C LEU A 63 -1.57 -7.40 2.96
N LEU A 64 -2.19 -8.36 3.66
CA LEU A 64 -3.65 -8.54 3.67
C LEU A 64 -4.37 -7.31 4.25
N ASN A 65 -3.88 -6.76 5.36
CA ASN A 65 -4.44 -5.57 5.98
C ASN A 65 -4.29 -4.33 5.07
N ALA A 66 -3.12 -4.19 4.43
CA ALA A 66 -2.87 -3.11 3.48
C ALA A 66 -3.83 -3.22 2.28
N ARG A 67 -3.99 -4.42 1.72
CA ARG A 67 -4.93 -4.69 0.62
C ARG A 67 -6.35 -4.27 0.99
N GLU A 68 -6.83 -4.67 2.16
CA GLU A 68 -8.16 -4.31 2.65
C GLU A 68 -8.32 -2.79 2.77
N SER A 69 -7.30 -2.11 3.28
CA SER A 69 -7.32 -0.65 3.48
C SER A 69 -7.38 0.11 2.16
N TYR A 70 -6.56 -0.28 1.18
CA TYR A 70 -6.59 0.32 -0.16
C TYR A 70 -7.86 -0.04 -0.94
N GLN A 71 -8.41 -1.24 -0.77
CA GLN A 71 -9.69 -1.62 -1.35
C GLN A 71 -10.83 -0.74 -0.82
N LYS A 72 -10.84 -0.46 0.50
CA LYS A 72 -11.81 0.48 1.10
C LYS A 72 -11.62 1.89 0.57
N LEU A 73 -10.38 2.35 0.45
CA LEU A 73 -10.08 3.68 -0.10
C LEU A 73 -10.58 3.82 -1.55
N LEU A 74 -10.33 2.81 -2.39
CA LEU A 74 -10.81 2.76 -3.77
C LEU A 74 -12.34 2.81 -3.84
N HIS A 75 -13.03 2.00 -3.01
CA HIS A 75 -14.49 1.97 -2.99
C HIS A 75 -15.11 3.27 -2.48
N ASN A 76 -14.43 3.97 -1.59
CA ASN A 76 -14.87 5.26 -1.04
C ASN A 76 -14.45 6.46 -1.91
N LEU A 77 -13.76 6.26 -3.03
CA LEU A 77 -13.46 7.35 -3.93
C LEU A 77 -14.76 7.90 -4.53
N PRO A 78 -14.94 9.23 -4.56
CA PRO A 78 -16.09 9.83 -5.20
C PRO A 78 -16.14 9.45 -6.69
N LEU A 79 -17.18 8.71 -7.08
CA LEU A 79 -17.47 8.23 -8.45
C LEU A 79 -17.57 9.35 -9.51
N TRP A 80 -17.62 10.62 -9.08
CA TRP A 80 -17.84 11.79 -9.93
C TRP A 80 -16.53 12.57 -10.17
N ARG A 81 -15.52 11.90 -10.72
CA ARG A 81 -14.50 12.57 -11.53
C ARG A 81 -14.88 12.39 -12.99
N THR A 82 -15.95 13.05 -13.43
CA THR A 82 -16.15 13.26 -14.87
C THR A 82 -14.92 13.99 -15.37
N SER A 83 -14.22 13.37 -16.33
CA SER A 83 -13.13 14.00 -17.05
C SER A 83 -13.58 15.40 -17.42
N ALA A 84 -12.99 16.41 -16.81
CA ALA A 84 -13.01 17.74 -17.37
C ALA A 84 -12.30 17.57 -18.71
N ALA A 85 -13.10 17.34 -19.76
CA ALA A 85 -12.64 17.41 -21.13
C ALA A 85 -11.99 18.78 -21.24
N ASP A 86 -10.67 18.76 -21.44
CA ASP A 86 -9.84 19.92 -21.66
C ASP A 86 -10.30 20.56 -22.96
N LEU A 87 -11.32 21.41 -22.87
CA LEU A 87 -11.78 22.32 -23.90
C LEU A 87 -10.94 23.59 -23.81
N SER A 88 -9.62 23.44 -23.95
CA SER A 88 -8.75 24.56 -24.28
C SER A 88 -8.68 24.67 -25.81
N HIS A 89 -9.70 25.32 -26.35
CA HIS A 89 -9.64 26.00 -27.65
C HIS A 89 -8.54 27.07 -27.61
N THR A 90 -7.55 26.96 -28.47
CA THR A 90 -7.00 28.07 -29.28
C THR A 90 -6.39 27.52 -30.55
#